data_AF-D0KUB0-F1
#
_entry.id   AF-D0KUB0-F1
#
_cell.length_a   1.000
_cell.length_b   1.000
_cell.length_c   1.000
_cell.angle_alpha   90.00
_cell.angle_beta   90.00
_cell.angle_gamma   90.00
#
_symmetry.space_group_name_H-M   'P 1'
#
loop_
_entity.id
_entity.type
_entity.pdbx_description
1 polymer ?
#
loop_
_entity_poly.entity_id
_entity_poly.type
_entity_poly.pdbx_seq_one_letter_code
_entity_poly.pdbx_strand_id
1 'polypeptide(L)'
;MVTIALGSKNPVKISATKEALEILRLNWDLIATDIDSGVDKQPFCDQTYVGARNRALNAIKATNADIGLGIEGGVCNVYGKFIANAVVYVITKEGVENFAISSSFTLPSSIVSLILQGKELGEASDIIFKTINSKTKEGAVGLLTNNIIDRKTLYVQPIILALYPIYNTIINNTLF
;
A
#
# COMPACT_ATOMS: atom_id res chain seq x y z
N MET A 1 10.26 -13.88 -18.19
CA MET A 1 9.16 -13.89 -17.21
C MET A 1 9.07 -12.48 -16.67
N VAL A 2 7.87 -11.91 -16.54
CA VAL A 2 7.73 -10.53 -16.02
C VAL A 2 8.11 -10.53 -14.54
N THR A 3 8.92 -9.56 -14.12
CA THR A 3 9.40 -9.40 -12.75
C THR A 3 8.81 -8.13 -12.13
N ILE A 4 8.19 -8.26 -10.96
CA ILE A 4 7.78 -7.14 -10.10
C ILE A 4 8.81 -6.93 -8.99
N ALA A 5 9.25 -5.69 -8.80
CA ALA A 5 9.97 -5.23 -7.63
C ALA A 5 9.03 -4.50 -6.66
N LEU A 6 8.74 -5.11 -5.52
CA LEU A 6 7.97 -4.50 -4.43
C LEU A 6 8.90 -3.66 -3.56
N GLY A 7 8.59 -2.36 -3.41
CA GLY A 7 9.31 -1.39 -2.56
C GLY A 7 9.10 -1.57 -1.05
N SER A 8 9.05 -2.81 -0.58
CA SER A 8 8.90 -3.16 0.84
C SER A 8 9.23 -4.64 1.12
N LYS A 9 9.85 -4.90 2.29
CA LYS A 9 10.03 -6.24 2.88
C LYS A 9 8.94 -6.67 3.88
N ASN A 10 7.91 -5.83 4.10
CA ASN A 10 6.81 -6.17 5.00
C ASN A 10 6.08 -7.46 4.52
N PRO A 11 5.94 -8.49 5.37
CA PRO A 11 5.35 -9.78 4.99
C PRO A 11 3.89 -9.65 4.54
N VAL A 12 3.11 -8.72 5.09
CA VAL A 12 1.71 -8.49 4.71
C VAL A 12 1.63 -7.92 3.29
N LYS A 13 2.51 -6.96 2.95
CA LYS A 13 2.58 -6.39 1.60
C LYS A 13 3.01 -7.45 0.58
N ILE A 14 4.01 -8.27 0.91
CA ILE A 14 4.45 -9.39 0.08
C ILE A 14 3.30 -10.39 -0.14
N SER A 15 2.62 -10.79 0.94
CA SER A 15 1.52 -11.76 0.85
C SER A 15 0.36 -11.23 0.02
N ALA A 16 -0.02 -9.95 0.18
CA ALA A 16 -1.08 -9.34 -0.60
C ALA A 16 -0.73 -9.24 -2.09
N THR A 17 0.53 -8.91 -2.43
CA THR A 17 0.98 -8.91 -3.82
C THR A 17 0.94 -10.31 -4.43
N LYS A 18 1.40 -11.34 -3.71
CA LYS A 18 1.33 -12.73 -4.18
C LYS A 18 -0.12 -13.18 -4.43
N GLU A 19 -1.02 -12.88 -3.50
CA GLU A 19 -2.44 -13.23 -3.63
C GLU A 19 -3.11 -12.51 -4.81
N ALA A 20 -2.78 -11.22 -5.03
CA ALA A 20 -3.27 -10.50 -6.20
C ALA A 20 -2.80 -11.13 -7.52
N LEU A 21 -1.53 -11.53 -7.61
CA LEU A 21 -1.00 -12.21 -8.80
C LEU A 21 -1.66 -13.58 -9.03
N GLU A 22 -1.92 -14.32 -7.96
CA GLU A 22 -2.63 -15.61 -8.02
C GLU A 22 -4.07 -15.44 -8.53
N ILE A 23 -4.82 -14.46 -8.00
CA ILE A 23 -6.18 -14.14 -8.46
C ILE A 23 -6.19 -13.77 -9.95
N LEU A 24 -5.20 -12.98 -10.38
CA LEU A 24 -5.03 -12.58 -11.78
C LEU A 24 -4.49 -13.70 -12.68
N ARG A 25 -4.08 -14.84 -12.10
CA ARG A 25 -3.45 -15.97 -12.80
C ARG A 25 -2.19 -15.54 -13.57
N LEU A 26 -1.44 -14.58 -13.01
CA LEU A 26 -0.19 -14.08 -13.57
C LEU A 26 0.99 -14.80 -12.94
N ASN A 27 1.74 -15.53 -13.76
CA ASN A 27 2.98 -16.19 -13.34
C ASN A 27 4.17 -15.23 -13.45
N TRP A 28 4.18 -14.21 -12.59
CA TRP A 28 5.21 -13.16 -12.53
C TRP A 28 6.08 -13.34 -11.28
N ASP A 29 7.38 -13.08 -11.43
CA ASP A 29 8.33 -13.15 -10.31
C ASP A 29 8.19 -11.93 -9.40
N LEU A 30 8.35 -12.12 -8.08
CA LEU A 30 8.27 -11.05 -7.09
C LEU A 30 9.57 -10.91 -6.31
N ILE A 31 10.21 -9.73 -6.43
CA ILE A 31 11.39 -9.34 -5.67
C ILE A 31 10.98 -8.32 -4.61
N ALA A 32 11.19 -8.64 -3.33
CA ALA A 32 10.96 -7.70 -2.24
C ALA A 32 12.23 -6.88 -1.96
N THR A 33 12.10 -5.56 -1.95
CA THR A 33 13.20 -4.60 -1.75
C THR A 33 12.99 -3.79 -0.48
N ASP A 34 14.08 -3.32 0.11
CA ASP A 34 14.05 -2.41 1.25
C ASP A 34 14.30 -0.98 0.75
N ILE A 35 13.22 -0.23 0.57
CA ILE A 35 13.23 1.09 -0.07
C ILE A 35 12.62 2.09 0.91
N ASP A 36 13.27 3.24 1.09
CA ASP A 36 12.71 4.36 1.84
C ASP A 36 11.61 5.05 1.02
N SER A 37 10.51 5.47 1.66
CA SER A 37 9.43 6.17 0.96
C SER A 37 9.74 7.64 0.68
N GLY A 38 10.77 8.22 1.31
CA GLY A 38 11.16 9.62 1.15
C GLY A 38 10.13 10.60 1.72
N VAL A 39 9.22 10.14 2.57
CA VAL A 39 8.20 10.93 3.26
C VAL A 39 8.20 10.59 4.75
N ASP A 40 7.41 11.33 5.52
CA ASP A 40 7.31 11.10 6.96
C ASP A 40 6.84 9.68 7.29
N LYS A 41 7.32 9.18 8.45
CA LYS A 41 6.95 7.89 9.02
C LYS A 41 5.44 7.67 9.13
N GLN A 42 4.69 8.73 9.43
CA GLN A 42 3.25 8.78 9.32
C GLN A 42 2.87 9.73 8.18
N PRO A 43 2.65 9.22 6.96
CA PRO A 43 2.22 10.05 5.84
C PRO A 43 0.83 10.64 6.09
N PHE A 44 0.69 11.94 5.80
CA PHE A 44 -0.59 12.64 5.75
C PHE A 44 -0.99 12.98 4.31
N CYS A 45 -2.24 12.66 3.95
CA CYS A 45 -2.85 12.99 2.66
C CYS A 45 -1.92 12.66 1.48
N ASP A 46 -1.50 13.67 0.71
CA ASP A 46 -0.67 13.53 -0.50
C ASP A 46 0.68 12.86 -0.24
N GLN A 47 1.23 12.94 0.98
CA GLN A 47 2.46 12.22 1.32
C GLN A 47 2.31 10.71 1.12
N THR A 48 1.11 10.16 1.30
CA THR A 48 0.83 8.73 1.09
C THR A 48 1.02 8.35 -0.38
N TYR A 49 0.53 9.20 -1.28
CA TYR A 49 0.68 9.04 -2.72
C TYR A 49 2.16 9.15 -3.13
N VAL A 50 2.84 10.20 -2.65
CA VAL A 50 4.26 10.44 -2.92
C VAL A 50 5.11 9.28 -2.42
N GLY A 51 4.86 8.81 -1.19
CA GLY A 51 5.58 7.68 -0.61
C GLY A 51 5.39 6.37 -1.38
N ALA A 52 4.17 6.07 -1.82
CA ALA A 52 3.90 4.90 -2.65
C ALA A 52 4.62 4.99 -4.00
N ARG A 53 4.58 6.14 -4.67
CA ARG A 53 5.27 6.36 -5.95
C ARG A 53 6.78 6.24 -5.80
N ASN A 54 7.37 6.86 -4.78
CA ASN A 54 8.81 6.80 -4.50
C ASN A 54 9.26 5.35 -4.27
N ARG A 55 8.48 4.57 -3.52
CA ARG A 55 8.74 3.13 -3.32
C ARG A 55 8.75 2.37 -4.64
N ALA A 56 7.75 2.57 -5.49
CA ALA A 56 7.68 1.91 -6.80
C ALA A 56 8.88 2.27 -7.69
N LEU A 57 9.16 3.57 -7.81
CA LEU A 57 10.23 4.11 -8.66
C LEU A 57 11.61 3.65 -8.22
N ASN A 58 11.89 3.67 -6.92
CA ASN A 58 13.20 3.28 -6.42
C ASN A 58 13.38 1.75 -6.41
N ALA A 59 12.30 0.97 -6.24
CA ALA A 59 12.34 -0.48 -6.37
C ALA A 59 12.71 -0.91 -7.80
N ILE A 60 12.03 -0.37 -8.82
CA ILE A 60 12.33 -0.71 -10.22
C ILE A 60 13.76 -0.31 -10.61
N LYS A 61 14.25 0.85 -10.13
CA LYS A 61 15.64 1.28 -10.34
C LYS A 61 16.66 0.36 -9.67
N ALA A 62 16.37 -0.10 -8.45
CA ALA A 62 17.29 -0.91 -7.67
C ALA A 62 17.46 -2.33 -8.22
N THR A 63 16.44 -2.88 -8.88
CA THR A 63 16.44 -4.28 -9.33
C THR A 63 16.46 -4.43 -10.85
N ASN A 64 16.26 -3.35 -11.61
CA ASN A 64 16.04 -3.39 -13.06
C ASN A 64 14.89 -4.34 -13.47
N ALA A 65 13.87 -4.46 -12.61
CA ALA A 65 12.67 -5.26 -12.88
C ALA A 65 11.81 -4.62 -13.98
N ASP A 66 10.82 -5.36 -14.48
CA ASP A 66 9.89 -4.86 -15.51
C ASP A 66 8.86 -3.90 -14.90
N ILE A 67 8.48 -4.13 -13.64
CA ILE A 67 7.47 -3.35 -12.92
C ILE A 67 7.96 -3.03 -11.51
N GLY A 68 7.89 -1.77 -11.11
CA GLY A 68 8.00 -1.33 -9.73
C GLY A 68 6.63 -1.24 -9.07
N LEU A 69 6.48 -1.75 -7.86
CA LEU A 69 5.25 -1.70 -7.08
C LEU A 69 5.53 -1.09 -5.70
N GLY A 70 4.80 -0.04 -5.35
CA GLY A 70 4.85 0.62 -4.06
C GLY A 70 3.51 0.52 -3.35
N ILE A 71 3.53 0.29 -2.04
CA ILE A 71 2.33 0.32 -1.19
C ILE A 71 2.67 1.20 -0.01
N GLU A 72 1.89 2.25 0.25
CA GLU A 72 2.08 3.11 1.41
C GLU A 72 0.75 3.36 2.13
N GLY A 73 0.76 3.17 3.45
CA GLY A 73 -0.40 3.46 4.30
C GLY A 73 -0.28 4.88 4.85
N GLY A 74 -1.40 5.58 4.94
CA GLY A 74 -1.42 6.96 5.42
C GLY A 74 -2.75 7.31 6.07
N VAL A 75 -2.80 8.54 6.55
CA VAL A 75 -4.01 9.12 7.13
C VAL A 75 -4.30 10.46 6.47
N CYS A 76 -5.57 10.85 6.36
CA CYS A 76 -5.90 12.17 5.84
C CYS A 76 -7.14 12.71 6.54
N ASN A 77 -7.20 14.04 6.70
CA ASN A 77 -8.43 14.68 7.13
C ASN A 77 -9.31 14.92 5.89
N VAL A 78 -10.42 14.17 5.82
CA VAL A 78 -11.39 14.25 4.73
C VAL A 78 -12.76 14.52 5.34
N TYR A 79 -13.42 15.58 4.90
CA TYR A 79 -14.73 16.02 5.42
C TYR A 79 -14.76 16.17 6.96
N GLY A 80 -13.67 16.70 7.54
CA GLY A 80 -13.57 16.91 8.99
C GLY A 80 -13.34 15.62 9.80
N LYS A 81 -13.04 14.50 9.15
CA LYS A 81 -12.74 13.21 9.79
C LYS A 81 -11.37 12.73 9.35
N PHE A 82 -10.57 12.26 10.31
CA PHE A 82 -9.37 11.51 9.96
C PHE A 82 -9.76 10.12 9.46
N ILE A 83 -9.34 9.82 8.25
CA ILE A 83 -9.48 8.50 7.62
C ILE A 83 -8.11 7.85 7.50
N ALA A 84 -8.07 6.52 7.55
CA ALA A 84 -6.91 5.73 7.17
C ALA A 84 -7.15 5.07 5.81
N ASN A 85 -6.10 5.01 4.99
CA ASN A 85 -6.09 4.34 3.70
C ASN A 85 -4.68 3.84 3.35
N ALA A 86 -4.55 3.25 2.17
CA ALA A 86 -3.27 3.03 1.53
C ALA A 86 -3.33 3.33 0.04
N VAL A 87 -2.23 3.84 -0.50
CA VAL A 87 -2.01 4.00 -1.93
C VAL A 87 -1.14 2.85 -2.41
N VAL A 88 -1.57 2.20 -3.50
CA VAL A 88 -0.76 1.28 -4.29
C VAL A 88 -0.39 1.99 -5.58
N TYR A 89 0.90 1.97 -5.91
CA TYR A 89 1.45 2.62 -7.09
C TYR A 89 2.23 1.60 -7.92
N VAL A 90 2.08 1.66 -9.24
CA VAL A 90 2.83 0.83 -10.18
C VAL A 90 3.50 1.69 -11.25
N ILE A 91 4.72 1.32 -11.61
CA ILE A 91 5.51 1.96 -12.67
C ILE A 91 6.11 0.84 -13.52
N THR A 92 5.92 0.86 -14.83
CA THR A 92 6.60 -0.08 -15.75
C THR A 92 7.90 0.52 -16.28
N LYS A 93 8.78 -0.34 -16.76
CA LYS A 93 10.06 0.06 -17.37
C LYS A 93 9.86 0.92 -18.62
N GLU A 94 8.73 0.76 -19.30
CA GLU A 94 8.29 1.50 -20.48
C GLU A 94 7.67 2.88 -20.12
N GLY A 95 7.56 3.20 -18.84
CA GLY A 95 7.08 4.50 -18.36
C GLY A 95 5.57 4.59 -18.13
N VAL A 96 4.85 3.47 -18.13
CA VAL A 96 3.44 3.45 -17.71
C VAL A 96 3.38 3.62 -16.20
N GLU A 97 2.64 4.62 -15.73
CA GLU A 97 2.40 4.87 -14.31
C GLU A 97 0.90 4.75 -14.01
N ASN A 98 0.54 4.06 -12.93
CA ASN A 98 -0.83 3.99 -12.46
C ASN A 98 -0.87 3.81 -10.93
N PHE A 99 -2.01 4.13 -10.33
CA PHE A 99 -2.21 3.96 -8.89
C PHE A 99 -3.65 3.61 -8.56
N ALA A 100 -3.85 3.06 -7.36
CA ALA A 100 -5.15 2.85 -6.76
C ALA A 100 -5.08 3.16 -5.27
N ILE A 101 -6.22 3.53 -4.70
CA ILE A 101 -6.35 3.79 -3.26
C ILE A 101 -7.23 2.68 -2.69
N SER A 102 -6.83 2.12 -1.55
CA SER A 102 -7.64 1.13 -0.83
C SER A 102 -8.97 1.74 -0.39
N SER A 103 -9.90 0.88 0.04
CA SER A 103 -11.00 1.32 0.89
C SER A 103 -10.46 2.16 2.05
N SER A 104 -11.21 3.19 2.41
CA SER A 104 -10.86 4.14 3.47
C SER A 104 -11.89 4.05 4.59
N PHE A 105 -11.45 4.27 5.83
CA PHE A 105 -12.32 4.21 7.01
C PHE A 105 -11.93 5.27 8.02
N THR A 106 -12.91 5.77 8.79
CA THR A 106 -12.68 6.76 9.82
C THR A 106 -11.95 6.16 11.01
N LEU A 107 -11.08 6.97 11.64
CA LEU A 107 -10.37 6.61 12.85
C LEU A 107 -11.12 7.12 14.09
N PRO A 108 -11.21 6.33 15.18
CA PRO A 108 -11.67 6.80 16.48
C PRO A 108 -10.85 7.99 16.98
N SER A 109 -11.49 8.92 17.68
CA SER A 109 -10.84 10.13 18.23
C SER A 109 -9.65 9.81 19.14
N SER A 110 -9.68 8.69 19.85
CA SER A 110 -8.59 8.21 20.70
C SER A 110 -7.32 7.90 19.91
N ILE A 111 -7.44 7.26 18.75
CA ILE A 111 -6.31 6.99 17.84
C ILE A 111 -5.84 8.29 17.18
N VAL A 112 -6.78 9.12 16.71
CA VAL A 112 -6.46 10.40 16.08
C VAL A 112 -5.67 11.31 17.01
N SER A 113 -6.04 11.37 18.30
CA SER A 113 -5.36 12.20 19.30
C SER A 113 -3.88 11.81 19.45
N LEU A 114 -3.57 10.52 19.42
CA LEU A 114 -2.19 10.02 19.48
C LEU A 114 -1.42 10.33 18.20
N ILE A 115 -2.06 10.19 17.03
CA ILE A 115 -1.44 10.53 15.75
C ILE A 115 -1.07 12.02 15.70
N LEU A 116 -1.96 12.89 16.17
CA LEU A 116 -1.70 14.34 16.27
C LEU A 116 -0.60 14.68 17.29
N GLN A 117 -0.26 13.78 18.21
CA GLN A 117 0.90 13.89 19.10
C GLN A 117 2.19 13.32 18.48
N GLY A 118 2.19 12.98 17.20
CA GLY A 118 3.36 12.52 16.45
C GLY A 118 3.54 10.99 16.41
N LYS A 119 2.52 10.22 16.81
CA LYS A 119 2.56 8.74 16.75
C LYS A 119 2.20 8.23 15.35
N GLU A 120 2.84 7.15 14.92
CA GLU A 120 2.37 6.39 13.75
C GLU A 120 1.03 5.72 14.06
N LEU A 121 0.17 5.55 13.06
CA LEU A 121 -1.13 4.86 13.17
C LEU A 121 -0.98 3.46 13.78
N GLY A 122 0.07 2.72 13.42
CA GLY A 122 0.35 1.41 14.01
C GLY A 122 0.65 1.49 15.50
N GLU A 123 1.48 2.45 15.92
CA GLU A 123 1.82 2.68 17.32
C GLU A 123 0.59 3.16 18.11
N ALA A 124 -0.17 4.11 17.56
CA ALA A 124 -1.40 4.60 18.17
C ALA A 124 -2.44 3.47 18.34
N SER A 125 -2.54 2.56 17.36
CA SER A 125 -3.44 1.40 17.42
C SER A 125 -2.97 0.41 18.49
N ASP A 126 -1.67 0.11 18.54
CA ASP A 126 -1.07 -0.77 19.54
C ASP A 126 -1.34 -0.26 20.98
N ILE A 127 -1.21 1.06 21.21
CA ILE A 127 -1.53 1.69 22.50
C ILE A 127 -3.00 1.50 22.88
N ILE A 128 -3.93 1.79 21.97
CA ILE A 128 -5.38 1.74 22.25
C ILE A 128 -5.86 0.31 22.47
N PHE A 129 -5.39 -0.64 21.65
CA PHE A 129 -5.80 -2.04 21.72
C PHE A 129 -4.94 -2.89 22.64
N LYS A 130 -3.93 -2.31 23.29
CA LYS A 130 -2.97 -3.01 24.18
C LYS A 130 -2.34 -4.23 23.50
N THR A 131 -1.92 -4.03 22.25
CA THR A 131 -1.24 -5.05 21.43
C THR A 131 0.15 -4.56 21.03
N ILE A 132 0.93 -5.40 20.33
CA ILE A 132 2.29 -5.09 19.89
C ILE A 132 2.47 -5.52 18.44
N ASN A 133 3.03 -4.63 17.63
CA ASN A 133 3.39 -4.87 16.24
C ASN A 133 2.20 -5.25 15.35
N SER A 134 1.01 -4.67 15.60
CA SER A 134 -0.15 -4.88 14.71
C SER A 134 0.15 -4.47 13.27
N LYS A 135 1.07 -3.52 13.04
CA LYS A 135 1.46 -3.06 11.70
C LYS A 135 2.07 -4.15 10.80
N THR A 136 2.60 -5.24 11.35
CA THR A 136 3.09 -6.38 10.55
C THR A 136 2.14 -7.56 10.55
N LYS A 137 0.93 -7.39 11.09
CA LYS A 137 -0.12 -8.41 11.23
C LYS A 137 -1.46 -7.84 10.76
N GLU A 138 -2.44 -7.72 11.64
CA GLU A 138 -3.81 -7.28 11.37
C GLU A 138 -3.95 -5.80 10.94
N GLY A 139 -3.04 -4.93 11.41
CA GLY A 139 -3.11 -3.48 11.23
C GLY A 139 -4.30 -2.82 11.93
N ALA A 140 -4.39 -1.49 11.84
CA ALA A 140 -5.50 -0.73 12.42
C ALA A 140 -6.87 -1.21 11.91
N VAL A 141 -6.96 -1.56 10.63
CA VAL A 141 -8.20 -2.09 10.02
C VAL A 141 -8.65 -3.39 10.66
N GLY A 142 -7.73 -4.33 10.91
CA GLY A 142 -8.06 -5.60 11.55
C GLY A 142 -8.46 -5.42 13.01
N LEU A 143 -7.76 -4.58 13.76
CA LEU A 143 -8.12 -4.26 15.15
C LEU A 143 -9.51 -3.62 15.25
N LEU A 144 -9.82 -2.65 14.37
CA LEU A 144 -11.09 -1.94 14.39
C LEU A 144 -12.27 -2.76 13.88
N THR A 145 -12.02 -3.75 13.02
CA THR A 145 -13.07 -4.61 12.45
C THR A 145 -13.14 -5.99 13.09
N ASN A 146 -12.44 -6.23 14.21
CA ASN A 146 -12.32 -7.55 14.83
C ASN A 146 -11.86 -8.65 13.84
N ASN A 147 -10.89 -8.30 12.99
CA ASN A 147 -10.29 -9.14 11.94
C ASN A 147 -11.26 -9.61 10.85
N ILE A 148 -12.44 -8.99 10.71
CA ILE A 148 -13.33 -9.22 9.56
C ILE A 148 -12.67 -8.71 8.28
N ILE A 149 -11.99 -7.56 8.34
CA ILE A 149 -11.12 -7.06 7.27
C ILE A 149 -9.70 -6.93 7.83
N ASP A 150 -8.79 -7.76 7.34
CA ASP A 150 -7.37 -7.65 7.67
C ASP A 150 -6.61 -6.76 6.66
N ARG A 151 -5.36 -6.44 7.02
CA ARG A 151 -4.51 -5.57 6.21
C ARG A 151 -4.12 -6.19 4.86
N LYS A 152 -4.07 -7.53 4.76
CA LYS A 152 -3.80 -8.23 3.50
C LYS A 152 -4.96 -8.02 2.54
N THR A 153 -6.18 -8.30 2.99
CA THR A 153 -7.44 -8.13 2.24
C THR A 153 -7.60 -6.68 1.77
N LEU A 154 -7.27 -5.71 2.63
CA LEU A 154 -7.29 -4.29 2.28
C LEU A 154 -6.38 -3.93 1.09
N TYR A 155 -5.30 -4.70 0.85
CA TYR A 155 -4.31 -4.42 -0.19
C TYR A 155 -4.52 -5.19 -1.49
N VAL A 156 -5.16 -6.37 -1.46
CA VAL A 156 -5.33 -7.21 -2.66
C VAL A 156 -6.08 -6.45 -3.78
N GLN A 157 -7.22 -5.83 -3.46
CA GLN A 157 -8.01 -5.11 -4.46
C GLN A 157 -7.27 -3.91 -5.09
N PRO A 158 -6.68 -2.96 -4.33
CA PRO A 158 -5.95 -1.87 -4.96
C PRO A 158 -4.70 -2.32 -5.71
N ILE A 159 -4.08 -3.46 -5.38
CA ILE A 159 -3.00 -4.03 -6.21
C ILE A 159 -3.54 -4.45 -7.59
N ILE A 160 -4.67 -5.16 -7.63
CA ILE A 160 -5.33 -5.55 -8.87
C ILE A 160 -5.69 -4.31 -9.70
N LEU A 161 -6.29 -3.31 -9.06
CA LEU A 161 -6.67 -2.06 -9.72
C LEU A 161 -5.45 -1.27 -10.21
N ALA A 162 -4.35 -1.22 -9.47
CA ALA A 162 -3.15 -0.55 -9.95
C ALA A 162 -2.55 -1.27 -11.17
N LEU A 163 -2.58 -2.61 -11.19
CA LEU A 163 -2.01 -3.44 -12.26
C LEU A 163 -2.90 -3.54 -13.52
N TYR A 164 -4.18 -3.14 -13.47
CA TYR A 164 -5.11 -3.37 -14.59
C TYR A 164 -4.60 -2.89 -15.96
N PRO A 165 -3.96 -1.70 -16.10
CA PRO A 165 -3.51 -1.23 -17.40
C PRO A 165 -2.38 -2.10 -17.99
N ILE A 166 -1.73 -2.92 -17.17
CA ILE A 166 -0.54 -3.68 -17.57
C ILE A 166 -0.95 -5.06 -18.10
N TYR A 167 -1.89 -5.74 -17.45
CA TYR A 167 -2.32 -7.08 -17.87
C TYR A 167 -3.55 -7.06 -18.79
N ASN A 168 -4.33 -5.98 -18.83
CA ASN A 168 -5.52 -5.89 -19.68
C ASN A 168 -5.17 -5.38 -21.09
N THR A 169 -4.91 -6.32 -21.99
CA THR A 169 -4.43 -6.06 -23.35
C THR A 169 -5.42 -5.32 -24.26
N ILE A 170 -6.71 -5.26 -23.89
CA ILE A 170 -7.73 -4.52 -24.65
C ILE A 170 -7.45 -2.99 -24.62
N ILE A 171 -6.83 -2.51 -23.55
CA ILE A 171 -6.68 -1.06 -23.27
C ILE A 171 -5.30 -0.53 -23.73
N ASN A 172 -4.36 -1.41 -24.10
CA ASN A 172 -2.98 -1.01 -24.50
C ASN A 172 -2.91 -0.08 -25.74
N ASN A 173 -4.01 0.19 -26.43
CA ASN A 173 -4.10 1.13 -27.54
C ASN A 173 -4.72 2.50 -27.18
N THR A 174 -5.06 2.72 -25.91
CA THR A 174 -5.68 3.96 -25.42
C THR A 174 -5.16 4.25 -24.01
N LEU A 175 -3.94 4.81 -23.91
CA LEU A 175 -3.46 5.38 -22.66
C LEU A 175 -4.11 6.77 -22.46
N PHE A 176 -4.52 7.06 -21.23
CA PHE A 176 -5.05 8.35 -20.77
C PHE A 176 -4.01 9.46 -20.88
#